data_AF-A0AA88XIV5-F1
#
_entry.id   AF-A0AA88XIV5-F1
#
_cell.length_a   1.000
_cell.length_b   1.000
_cell.length_c   1.000
_cell.angle_alpha   90.00
_cell.angle_beta   90.00
_cell.angle_gamma   90.00
#
_symmetry.space_group_name_H-M   'P 1'
#
loop_
_entity.id
_entity.type
_entity.pdbx_description
1 polymer ?
#
loop_
_entity_poly.entity_id
_entity_poly.type
_entity_poly.pdbx_seq_one_letter_code
_entity_poly.pdbx_strand_id
1 'polypeptide(L)' 'MFLIGLTDSLVEGKWVYASSMLPVQNTDWNHGEPNNSGNEDCVDIEPSTGKWADIPCNRRSKFICEKPF' A
#
# COMPACT_ATOMS: atom_id res chain seq x y z
N MET A 1 1.99 6.42 -10.43
CA MET A 1 1.53 5.68 -9.25
C MET A 1 0.18 5.06 -9.46
N PHE A 2 -0.01 3.86 -8.94
CA PHE A 2 -1.31 3.21 -8.79
C PHE A 2 -1.49 2.72 -7.37
N LEU A 3 -2.62 3.05 -6.75
CA LEU A 3 -3.03 2.50 -5.47
C LEU A 3 -3.27 1.00 -5.58
N ILE A 4 -2.81 0.26 -4.58
CA ILE A 4 -3.10 -1.15 -4.39
C ILE A 4 -3.86 -1.35 -3.08
N GLY A 5 -4.58 -2.46 -2.95
CA GLY A 5 -5.47 -2.75 -1.82
C GLY A 5 -4.75 -3.17 -0.54
N LEU A 6 -3.70 -2.47 -0.12
CA LEU A 6 -2.98 -2.70 1.12
C LEU A 6 -3.19 -1.53 2.09
N THR A 7 -3.28 -1.84 3.37
CA THR A 7 -3.41 -0.84 4.45
C THR A 7 -2.81 -1.36 5.75
N ASP A 8 -2.31 -0.47 6.58
CA ASP A 8 -1.91 -0.73 7.96
C ASP A 8 -2.67 0.17 8.97
N SER A 9 -3.75 0.83 8.53
CA SER A 9 -4.63 1.69 9.35
C SER A 9 -5.18 1.07 10.64
N LEU A 10 -5.11 -0.26 10.78
CA LEU A 10 -5.46 -0.96 12.01
C LEU A 10 -4.34 -0.92 13.06
N VAL A 11 -3.11 -1.15 12.62
CA VAL A 11 -1.90 -1.20 13.44
C VAL A 11 -0.72 -0.80 12.56
N GLU A 12 -0.18 0.38 12.83
CA GLU A 12 1.00 0.95 12.17
C GLU A 12 2.11 -0.09 11.96
N GLY A 13 2.60 -0.20 10.72
CA GLY A 13 3.65 -1.14 10.32
C GLY A 13 3.19 -2.59 10.17
N LYS A 14 1.89 -2.90 10.34
CA LYS A 14 1.31 -4.22 10.08
C LYS A 14 0.36 -4.18 8.88
N TRP A 15 0.94 -4.39 7.72
CA TRP A 15 0.22 -4.38 6.44
C TRP A 15 -0.71 -5.57 6.28
N VAL A 16 -1.96 -5.28 5.91
CA VAL A 16 -2.99 -6.26 5.55
C VAL A 16 -3.60 -5.94 4.19
N TYR A 17 -4.17 -6.94 3.54
CA TYR A 17 -5.03 -6.73 2.38
C TYR A 17 -6.35 -6.12 2.84
N ALA A 18 -6.71 -4.94 2.32
CA ALA A 18 -7.94 -4.22 2.67
C ALA A 18 -9.22 -5.01 2.35
N SER A 19 -9.13 -6.01 1.46
CA SER A 19 -10.26 -6.88 1.09
C SER A 19 -10.52 -8.02 2.07
N SER A 20 -9.48 -8.56 2.72
CA SER A 20 -9.56 -9.80 3.49
C SER A 20 -9.05 -9.70 4.92
N MET A 21 -8.37 -8.60 5.25
CA MET A 21 -7.65 -8.40 6.51
C MET A 21 -6.55 -9.44 6.76
N LEU A 22 -6.15 -10.20 5.74
CA LEU A 22 -5.04 -11.14 5.86
C LEU A 22 -3.71 -10.38 5.84
N PRO A 23 -2.70 -10.82 6.63
CA PRO A 23 -1.37 -10.23 6.61
C PRO A 23 -0.72 -10.31 5.24
N VAL A 24 -0.04 -9.25 4.84
CA VAL A 24 0.81 -9.23 3.65
C VAL A 24 2.04 -10.10 3.92
N GLN A 25 2.33 -11.04 3.02
CA GLN A 25 3.44 -11.99 3.19
C GLN A 25 4.77 -11.47 2.64
N ASN A 26 4.71 -10.65 1.59
CA ASN A 26 5.88 -10.11 0.91
C ASN A 26 5.66 -8.64 0.61
N THR A 27 6.70 -7.85 0.79
CA THR A 27 6.69 -6.40 0.54
C THR A 27 7.81 -6.01 -0.41
N ASP A 28 7.58 -5.02 -1.25
CA ASP A 28 8.58 -4.52 -2.21
C ASP A 28 8.75 -2.99 -2.12
N TRP A 29 9.02 -2.50 -0.90
CA TRP A 29 9.17 -1.09 -0.59
C TRP A 29 10.31 -0.42 -1.38
N ASN A 30 10.08 0.84 -1.72
CA ASN A 30 11.12 1.72 -2.22
C ASN A 30 12.14 2.02 -1.12
N HIS A 31 13.33 2.51 -1.50
CA HIS A 31 14.34 2.86 -0.51
C HIS A 31 13.84 4.00 0.39
N GLY A 32 13.76 3.73 1.70
CA GLY A 32 13.25 4.67 2.69
C GLY A 32 11.79 4.45 3.09
N GLU A 33 11.09 3.54 2.41
CA GLU A 33 9.68 3.23 2.68
C GLU A 33 9.50 1.89 3.43
N PRO A 34 8.38 1.70 4.17
CA PRO A 34 7.38 2.71 4.48
C PRO A 34 7.89 3.70 5.54
N ASN A 35 7.50 4.96 5.46
CA ASN A 35 8.04 6.03 6.32
C ASN A 35 6.99 6.71 7.22
N ASN A 36 5.70 6.48 6.96
CA ASN A 36 4.56 7.03 7.67
C ASN A 36 4.61 8.56 7.87
N SER A 37 4.94 9.30 6.82
CA SER A 37 5.11 10.75 6.87
C SER A 37 3.77 11.47 6.95
N GLY A 38 3.24 11.57 8.17
CA GLY A 38 1.99 12.28 8.44
C GLY A 38 0.76 11.40 8.30
N ASN A 39 0.85 10.14 8.76
CA ASN A 39 -0.23 9.16 8.81
C ASN A 39 -0.62 8.65 7.41
N GLU A 40 0.19 7.72 6.90
CA GLU A 40 0.17 7.21 5.53
C GLU A 40 -0.27 5.73 5.50
N ASP A 41 -1.57 5.47 5.63
CA ASP A 41 -2.05 4.10 5.83
C ASP A 41 -2.36 3.31 4.54
N CYS A 42 -1.94 3.78 3.36
CA CYS A 42 -2.27 3.18 2.06
C CYS A 42 -1.04 3.04 1.17
N VAL A 43 -1.04 2.06 0.26
CA VAL A 43 0.14 1.81 -0.61
C VAL A 43 -0.12 2.21 -2.05
N ASP A 44 0.86 2.88 -2.67
CA ASP A 44 0.94 3.01 -4.13
C ASP A 44 2.19 2.36 -4.72
N ILE A 45 2.07 1.95 -5.99
CA ILE A 45 3.13 1.37 -6.79
C ILE A 45 3.66 2.39 -7.80
N GLU A 46 4.98 2.55 -7.84
CA GLU A 46 5.66 3.25 -8.92
C GLU A 46 5.69 2.40 -10.20
N PRO A 47 5.07 2.83 -11.32
CA PRO A 47 4.90 1.98 -12.51
C PRO A 47 6.21 1.58 -13.21
N SER A 48 7.26 2.40 -13.09
CA SER A 48 8.55 2.17 -13.74
C SER A 48 9.42 1.14 -13.02
N THR A 49 9.25 1.00 -11.70
CA THR A 49 10.11 0.16 -10.85
C THR A 49 9.35 -0.99 -10.19
N GLY A 50 8.02 -0.88 -10.06
CA GLY A 50 7.20 -1.81 -9.29
C GLY A 50 7.30 -1.61 -7.77
N LYS A 51 8.13 -0.66 -7.31
CA LYS A 51 8.38 -0.40 -5.89
C LYS A 51 7.24 0.35 -5.21
N TRP A 52 7.11 0.11 -3.91
CA TRP A 52 5.97 0.58 -3.12
C TRP A 52 6.34 1.76 -2.25
N ALA A 53 5.38 2.65 -2.01
CA ALA A 53 5.45 3.68 -0.98
C ALA A 53 4.14 3.69 -0.20
N ASP A 54 4.21 3.91 1.10
CA ASP A 54 3.04 4.28 1.88
C ASP A 54 2.71 5.75 1.64
N ILE A 55 1.42 6.06 1.61
CA ILE A 55 0.89 7.36 1.25
C ILE A 55 -0.41 7.65 2.02
N PRO A 56 -0.87 8.91 2.09
CA PRO A 56 -2.16 9.21 2.67
C PRO A 56 -3.28 8.59 1.83
N CYS A 57 -4.19 7.86 2.46
CA CYS A 57 -5.29 7.18 1.77
C CYS A 57 -6.22 8.11 0.98
N ASN A 58 -6.25 9.41 1.30
CA ASN A 58 -7.04 10.41 0.59
C ASN A 58 -6.37 10.97 -0.68
N ARG A 59 -5.16 10.50 -1.02
CA ARG A 59 -4.44 10.91 -2.24
C ARG A 59 -5.22 10.48 -3.48
N ARG A 60 -5.47 11.44 -4.38
CA ARG A 60 -6.14 11.17 -5.66
C ARG A 60 -5.19 10.44 -6.62
N SER A 61 -5.37 9.14 -6.78
CA SER A 61 -4.57 8.28 -7.65
C SER A 61 -5.46 7.31 -8.44
N LYS A 62 -4.94 6.80 -9.56
CA LYS A 62 -5.50 5.60 -10.21
C LYS A 62 -5.28 4.40 -9.28
N PHE A 63 -6.05 3.33 -9.43
CA PHE A 63 -5.93 2.12 -8.61
C PHE A 63 -5.99 0.85 -9.46
N ILE A 64 -5.50 -0.25 -8.90
CA ILE A 64 -5.55 -1.59 -9.50
C ILE A 64 -6.52 -2.44 -8.67
N CYS A 65 -7.44 -3.14 -9.36
CA CYS A 65 -8.33 -4.11 -8.73
C CYS A 65 -7.78 -5.52 -8.89
N GLU A 66 -7.94 -6.33 -7.85
CA GLU A 66 -7.81 -7.78 -7.91
C GLU A 66 -9.20 -8.40 -7.89
N LYS A 67 -9.40 -9.49 -8.64
CA LYS A 67 -10.60 -10.34 -8.50
C LYS A 67 -10.17 -11.79 -8.33
N PRO A 68 -10.93 -12.59 -7.57
CA PRO A 68 -10.80 -14.03 -7.62
C PRO A 68 -10.96 -14.56 -9.06
N PHE A 69 -10.31 -15.68 -9.36
CA PHE A 69 -10.52 -16.39 -10.62
C PHE A 69 -11.94 -16.95 -10.71
#